data_AF-A0A383B1T8-F1
#
_entry.id   AF-A0A383B1T8-F1
#
_cell.length_a   1.000
_cell.length_b   1.000
_cell.length_c   1.000
_cell.angle_alpha   90.00
_cell.angle_beta   90.00
_cell.angle_gamma   90.00
#
_symmetry.space_group_name_H-M   'P 1'
#
loop_
_entity.id
_entity.type
_entity.pdbx_description
1 polymer ?
#
loop_
_entity_poly.entity_id
_entity_poly.type
_entity_poly.pdbx_seq_one_letter_code
_entity_poly.pdbx_strand_id
1 'polypeptide(L)'
;EKIKAPQLNIVYSDIEGNVGLYISGRVPIRKNGYGNLPVPGWSGDFDWESEIPHEEMPHVLNPACGYVISCNHKITDNDYPHYLGNSFMNGYRATRIQQRLQETDKLDIKLFKELHKDVVSIPGRRLKEGMIKGFRTAKPKAQKLIDILTEWDCNLDKESIGGTVYEVFLYTLIKNTVEPHLDSDLTNCYLGTGKHPLLLPVNELLGHSTEAIFQMFQNPNSKWVPSGKAALHLIEKSLVESCKWLED
;
A
#
# COMPACT_ATOMS: atom_id res chain seq x y z
N GLU A 1 7.61 -32.37 -7.33
CA GLU A 1 6.77 -31.90 -8.46
C GLU A 1 6.75 -30.37 -8.44
N LYS A 2 6.84 -29.68 -9.59
CA LYS A 2 6.92 -28.20 -9.65
C LYS A 2 5.51 -27.61 -9.61
N ILE A 3 5.22 -26.70 -8.68
CA ILE A 3 3.92 -26.00 -8.60
C ILE A 3 3.91 -24.86 -9.61
N LYS A 4 3.23 -25.09 -10.74
CA LYS A 4 3.19 -24.17 -11.89
C LYS A 4 2.01 -23.20 -11.90
N ALA A 5 0.97 -23.45 -11.08
CA ALA A 5 -0.17 -22.58 -10.91
C ALA A 5 -0.97 -22.97 -9.64
N PRO A 6 -1.71 -22.03 -9.02
CA PRO A 6 -1.66 -20.58 -9.27
C PRO A 6 -0.36 -19.92 -8.77
N GLN A 7 -0.14 -18.64 -9.07
CA GLN A 7 0.93 -17.87 -8.42
C GLN A 7 0.57 -17.66 -6.94
N LEU A 8 1.36 -18.24 -6.05
CA LEU A 8 1.14 -18.18 -4.61
C LEU A 8 2.46 -17.90 -3.89
N ASN A 9 2.34 -17.24 -2.75
CA ASN A 9 3.41 -17.21 -1.76
C ASN A 9 3.23 -18.44 -0.86
N ILE A 10 4.08 -19.45 -1.04
CA ILE A 10 4.05 -20.68 -0.25
C ILE A 10 4.99 -20.51 0.93
N VAL A 11 4.42 -20.38 2.13
CA VAL A 11 5.17 -20.38 3.38
C VAL A 11 5.32 -21.79 3.92
N TYR A 12 6.48 -22.09 4.48
CA TYR A 12 6.86 -23.43 4.95
C TYR A 12 7.42 -23.36 6.36
N SER A 13 7.11 -24.38 7.16
CA SER A 13 7.75 -24.69 8.43
C SER A 13 7.70 -26.19 8.73
N ASP A 14 8.68 -26.73 9.45
CA ASP A 14 8.69 -28.15 9.86
C ASP A 14 9.06 -28.38 11.33
N ILE A 15 9.12 -29.66 11.72
CA ILE A 15 9.44 -30.11 13.08
C ILE A 15 10.94 -30.02 13.41
N GLU A 16 11.81 -29.82 12.42
CA GLU A 16 13.24 -29.62 12.59
C GLU A 16 13.59 -28.14 12.82
N GLY A 17 12.59 -27.26 12.71
CA GLY A 17 12.73 -25.82 12.90
C GLY A 17 13.08 -25.08 11.63
N ASN A 18 13.00 -25.72 10.46
CA ASN A 18 13.20 -25.02 9.19
C ASN A 18 12.01 -24.10 8.91
N VAL A 19 12.27 -22.93 8.34
CA VAL A 19 11.24 -21.99 7.87
C VAL A 19 11.61 -21.47 6.48
N GLY A 20 10.62 -21.31 5.61
CA GLY A 20 10.89 -20.88 4.24
C GLY A 20 9.72 -20.20 3.55
N LEU A 21 10.04 -19.56 2.44
CA LEU A 21 9.10 -18.93 1.54
C LEU A 21 9.50 -19.27 0.11
N TYR A 22 8.53 -19.66 -0.71
CA TYR A 22 8.72 -19.94 -2.12
C TYR A 22 7.59 -19.30 -2.93
N ILE A 23 7.92 -18.59 -4.01
CA ILE A 23 6.93 -18.01 -4.91
C ILE A 23 6.66 -19.00 -6.05
N SER A 24 5.45 -19.58 -6.08
CA SER A 24 5.05 -20.53 -7.11
C SER A 24 4.55 -19.83 -8.38
N GLY A 25 4.37 -20.62 -9.44
CA GLY A 25 3.75 -20.18 -10.68
C GLY A 25 4.67 -20.16 -11.89
N ARG A 26 4.09 -19.85 -13.05
CA ARG A 26 4.80 -19.61 -14.31
C ARG A 26 4.83 -18.10 -14.56
N VAL A 27 6.03 -17.57 -14.76
CA VAL A 27 6.23 -16.16 -15.08
C VAL A 27 7.00 -16.07 -16.40
N PRO A 28 6.42 -15.47 -17.45
CA PRO A 28 7.07 -15.42 -18.75
C PRO A 28 8.14 -14.32 -18.81
N ILE A 29 9.25 -14.66 -19.46
CA ILE A 29 10.25 -13.69 -19.92
C ILE A 29 9.76 -13.17 -21.28
N ARG A 30 9.54 -11.87 -21.37
CA ARG A 30 8.92 -11.21 -22.53
C ARG A 30 9.99 -10.46 -23.32
N LYS A 31 9.94 -10.56 -24.66
CA LYS A 31 10.78 -9.73 -25.56
C LYS A 31 10.52 -8.24 -25.33
N ASN A 32 9.24 -7.88 -25.24
CA ASN A 32 8.76 -6.51 -25.12
C ASN A 32 7.53 -6.41 -24.23
N GLY A 33 7.37 -5.25 -23.58
CA GLY A 33 6.22 -4.94 -22.75
C GLY A 33 6.22 -5.64 -21.39
N TYR A 34 5.30 -5.20 -20.53
CA TYR A 34 5.22 -5.61 -19.13
C TYR A 34 3.99 -6.46 -18.79
N GLY A 35 3.18 -6.81 -19.80
CA GLY A 35 1.94 -7.58 -19.60
C GLY A 35 0.80 -6.79 -18.95
N ASN A 36 0.92 -5.47 -18.80
CA ASN A 36 -0.09 -4.62 -18.17
C ASN A 36 -1.24 -4.24 -19.14
N LEU A 37 -1.00 -4.33 -20.45
CA LEU A 37 -1.96 -4.02 -21.50
C LEU A 37 -1.88 -5.08 -22.60
N PRO A 38 -2.95 -5.28 -23.39
CA PRO A 38 -2.89 -6.10 -24.60
C PRO A 38 -1.80 -5.61 -25.56
N VAL A 39 -1.19 -6.55 -26.28
CA VAL A 39 -0.09 -6.30 -27.22
C VAL A 39 -0.39 -6.92 -28.59
N PRO A 40 0.19 -6.40 -29.69
CA PRO A 40 0.08 -7.01 -31.00
C PRO A 40 0.54 -8.48 -31.01
N GLY A 41 -0.41 -9.40 -31.17
CA GLY A 41 -0.12 -10.84 -31.22
C GLY A 41 0.21 -11.37 -32.63
N TRP A 42 0.15 -10.53 -33.65
CA TRP A 42 0.34 -10.94 -35.05
C TRP A 42 1.76 -10.73 -35.59
N SER A 43 2.61 -9.97 -34.91
CA SER A 43 3.98 -9.68 -35.38
C SER A 43 5.06 -10.57 -34.76
N GLY A 44 4.76 -11.23 -33.63
CA GLY A 44 5.74 -12.01 -32.86
C GLY A 44 6.72 -11.17 -32.02
N ASP A 45 6.65 -9.83 -32.12
CA ASP A 45 7.52 -8.89 -31.38
C ASP A 45 7.27 -8.91 -29.87
N PHE A 46 6.08 -9.37 -29.46
CA PHE A 46 5.64 -9.45 -28.07
C PHE A 46 5.50 -10.89 -27.57
N ASP A 47 5.97 -11.86 -28.36
CA ASP A 47 6.00 -13.26 -27.94
C ASP A 47 6.86 -13.42 -26.68
N TRP A 48 6.51 -14.41 -25.87
CA TRP A 48 7.33 -14.81 -24.73
C TRP A 48 8.56 -15.56 -25.23
N GLU A 49 9.74 -15.23 -24.71
CA GLU A 49 10.98 -15.93 -25.07
C GLU A 49 11.09 -17.26 -24.33
N SER A 50 10.73 -17.24 -23.05
CA SER A 50 10.81 -18.38 -22.15
C SER A 50 10.03 -18.10 -20.87
N GLU A 51 10.24 -18.92 -19.85
CA GLU A 51 9.73 -18.70 -18.50
C GLU A 51 10.91 -18.59 -17.54
N ILE A 52 10.73 -17.83 -16.45
CA ILE A 52 11.72 -17.80 -15.37
C ILE A 52 11.97 -19.24 -14.91
N PRO A 53 13.23 -19.71 -14.90
CA PRO A 53 13.57 -21.03 -14.38
C PRO A 53 13.10 -21.16 -12.92
N HIS A 54 12.63 -22.36 -12.55
CA HIS A 54 12.10 -22.61 -11.21
C HIS A 54 13.13 -22.28 -10.12
N GLU A 55 14.38 -22.60 -10.39
CA GLU A 55 15.52 -22.40 -9.51
C GLU A 55 15.86 -20.90 -9.33
N GLU A 56 15.38 -20.05 -10.24
CA GLU A 56 15.54 -18.58 -10.20
C GLU A 56 14.33 -17.85 -9.64
N MET A 57 13.19 -18.53 -9.43
CA MET A 57 12.02 -17.93 -8.77
C MET A 57 12.40 -17.50 -7.34
N PRO A 58 11.82 -16.41 -6.80
CA PRO A 58 12.18 -15.95 -5.47
C PRO A 58 11.86 -17.01 -4.42
N HIS A 59 12.87 -17.33 -3.62
CA HIS A 59 12.73 -18.28 -2.52
C HIS A 59 13.77 -18.02 -1.44
N VAL A 60 13.48 -18.49 -0.24
CA VAL A 60 14.41 -18.47 0.88
C VAL A 60 14.09 -19.62 1.83
N LEU A 61 15.13 -20.25 2.37
CA LEU A 61 15.05 -21.26 3.42
C LEU A 61 16.00 -20.84 4.54
N ASN A 62 15.51 -20.84 5.78
CA ASN A 62 16.23 -20.46 6.99
C ASN A 62 16.96 -19.12 6.86
N PRO A 63 16.24 -18.01 6.57
CA PRO A 63 16.86 -16.69 6.52
C PRO A 63 17.52 -16.35 7.86
N ALA A 64 18.60 -15.58 7.84
CA ALA A 64 19.37 -15.24 9.04
C ALA A 64 18.55 -14.52 10.13
N CYS A 65 17.47 -13.83 9.75
CA CYS A 65 16.54 -13.20 10.71
C CYS A 65 15.61 -14.18 11.43
N GLY A 66 15.57 -15.46 11.02
CA GLY A 66 14.79 -16.52 11.67
C GLY A 66 13.29 -16.52 11.37
N TYR A 67 12.81 -15.67 10.46
CA TYR A 67 11.39 -15.62 10.07
C TYR A 67 11.20 -15.23 8.60
N VAL A 68 10.03 -15.55 8.06
CA VAL A 68 9.55 -15.07 6.75
C VAL A 68 8.25 -14.29 6.93
N ILE A 69 8.05 -13.23 6.15
CA ILE A 69 6.83 -12.42 6.18
C ILE A 69 6.26 -12.36 4.76
N SER A 70 4.97 -12.69 4.62
CA SER A 70 4.24 -12.59 3.35
C SER A 70 2.96 -11.80 3.57
N CYS A 71 2.86 -10.62 2.97
CA CYS A 71 1.68 -9.74 3.06
C CYS A 71 1.35 -9.09 1.70
N ASN A 72 1.54 -9.83 0.61
CA ASN A 72 1.33 -9.39 -0.78
C ASN A 72 2.19 -8.17 -1.21
N HIS A 73 3.20 -7.81 -0.42
CA HIS A 73 4.17 -6.78 -0.77
C HIS A 73 5.22 -7.35 -1.74
N LYS A 74 6.02 -6.48 -2.35
CA LYS A 74 7.14 -6.90 -3.20
C LYS A 74 8.16 -7.67 -2.35
N ILE A 75 8.43 -8.92 -2.70
CA ILE A 75 9.32 -9.84 -1.96
C ILE A 75 10.77 -9.76 -2.46
N THR A 76 10.96 -9.20 -3.65
CA THR A 76 12.28 -9.02 -4.26
C THR A 76 12.79 -7.59 -4.09
N ASP A 77 14.10 -7.44 -4.03
CA ASP A 77 14.77 -6.13 -4.07
C ASP A 77 14.78 -5.56 -5.51
N ASN A 78 15.61 -4.53 -5.73
CA ASN A 78 15.77 -3.91 -7.03
C ASN A 78 16.84 -4.60 -7.90
N ASP A 79 17.60 -5.52 -7.32
CA ASP A 79 18.70 -6.23 -8.00
C ASP A 79 18.23 -7.60 -8.55
N TYR A 80 17.06 -8.09 -8.12
CA TYR A 80 16.44 -9.29 -8.67
C TYR A 80 16.23 -9.17 -10.19
N PRO A 81 16.76 -10.11 -11.00
CA PRO A 81 16.94 -9.92 -12.43
C PRO A 81 15.64 -10.02 -13.26
N HIS A 82 14.57 -10.57 -12.67
CA HIS A 82 13.35 -10.85 -13.43
C HIS A 82 12.18 -9.94 -13.06
N TYR A 83 11.39 -9.58 -14.07
CA TYR A 83 10.16 -8.82 -13.87
C TYR A 83 9.01 -9.73 -13.40
N LEU A 84 8.55 -9.51 -12.16
CA LEU A 84 7.44 -10.25 -11.55
C LEU A 84 6.09 -9.52 -11.61
N GLY A 85 6.06 -8.32 -12.20
CA GLY A 85 4.91 -7.42 -12.14
C GLY A 85 5.26 -6.10 -11.44
N ASN A 86 4.27 -5.22 -11.36
CA ASN A 86 4.39 -3.90 -10.74
C ASN A 86 3.24 -3.55 -9.78
N SER A 87 2.27 -4.47 -9.61
CA SER A 87 1.15 -4.30 -8.70
C SER A 87 1.41 -5.12 -7.43
N PHE A 88 1.97 -4.47 -6.41
CA PHE A 88 2.24 -5.05 -5.10
C PHE A 88 1.55 -4.23 -4.02
N MET A 89 1.10 -4.88 -2.95
CA MET A 89 0.59 -4.15 -1.80
C MET A 89 1.70 -3.29 -1.15
N ASN A 90 1.28 -2.16 -0.60
CA ASN A 90 2.10 -1.07 -0.06
C ASN A 90 3.14 -1.45 1.05
N GLY A 91 3.20 -2.69 1.51
CA GLY A 91 4.22 -3.15 2.45
C GLY A 91 4.01 -2.76 3.92
N TYR A 92 3.01 -1.94 4.26
CA TYR A 92 2.82 -1.50 5.66
C TYR A 92 2.51 -2.65 6.62
N ARG A 93 1.70 -3.63 6.20
CA ARG A 93 1.42 -4.82 7.01
C ARG A 93 2.69 -5.60 7.34
N ALA A 94 3.53 -5.84 6.32
CA ALA A 94 4.78 -6.55 6.51
C ALA A 94 5.76 -5.78 7.40
N THR A 95 5.85 -4.47 7.19
CA THR A 95 6.67 -3.57 8.03
C THR A 95 6.20 -3.61 9.48
N ARG A 96 4.88 -3.57 9.73
CA ARG A 96 4.33 -3.61 11.10
C ARG A 96 4.61 -4.95 11.78
N ILE A 97 4.41 -6.06 11.07
CA ILE A 97 4.77 -7.39 11.58
C ILE A 97 6.25 -7.44 11.92
N GLN A 98 7.11 -7.00 11.01
CA GLN A 98 8.56 -6.98 11.21
C GLN A 98 8.95 -6.19 12.47
N GLN A 99 8.39 -4.99 12.68
CA GLN A 99 8.63 -4.20 13.88
C GLN A 99 8.29 -4.98 15.16
N ARG A 100 7.12 -5.64 15.19
CA ARG A 100 6.68 -6.44 16.35
C ARG A 100 7.54 -7.67 16.60
N LEU A 101 8.03 -8.34 15.54
CA LEU A 101 8.94 -9.47 15.68
C LEU A 101 10.33 -9.03 16.17
N GLN A 102 10.75 -7.80 15.87
CA GLN A 102 12.04 -7.24 16.30
C GLN A 102 12.03 -6.65 17.72
N GLU A 103 10.85 -6.48 18.33
CA GLU A 103 10.69 -5.97 19.71
C GLU A 103 11.01 -7.02 20.79
N THR A 104 11.21 -8.30 20.42
CA THR A 104 11.40 -9.41 21.35
C THR A 104 12.26 -10.51 20.74
N ASP A 105 13.12 -11.12 21.54
CA ASP A 105 13.90 -12.30 21.14
C ASP A 105 13.07 -13.59 21.14
N LYS A 106 11.85 -13.54 21.70
CA LYS A 106 10.95 -14.69 21.82
C LYS A 106 9.68 -14.48 21.00
N LEU A 107 9.55 -15.26 19.93
CA LEU A 107 8.35 -15.32 19.10
C LEU A 107 7.41 -16.42 19.63
N ASP A 108 6.43 -16.05 20.45
CA ASP A 108 5.48 -16.99 21.04
C ASP A 108 4.03 -16.76 20.61
N ILE A 109 3.14 -17.68 20.98
CA ILE A 109 1.71 -17.61 20.63
C ILE A 109 1.05 -16.32 21.12
N LYS A 110 1.52 -15.74 22.24
CA LYS A 110 0.96 -14.50 22.77
C LYS A 110 1.26 -13.34 21.83
N LEU A 111 2.50 -13.22 21.35
CA LEU A 111 2.88 -12.22 20.34
C LEU A 111 2.00 -12.32 19.09
N PHE A 112 1.79 -13.52 18.55
CA PHE A 112 0.96 -13.70 17.36
C PHE A 112 -0.53 -13.38 17.61
N LYS A 113 -1.06 -13.69 18.81
CA LYS A 113 -2.42 -13.26 19.20
C LYS A 113 -2.55 -11.74 19.30
N GLU A 114 -1.49 -11.05 19.73
CA GLU A 114 -1.47 -9.58 19.76
C GLU A 114 -1.38 -9.00 18.35
N LEU A 115 -0.57 -9.58 17.46
CA LEU A 115 -0.47 -9.20 16.05
C LEU A 115 -1.83 -9.21 15.34
N HIS A 116 -2.68 -10.20 15.61
CA HIS A 116 -4.04 -10.26 15.04
C HIS A 116 -4.96 -9.12 15.48
N LYS A 117 -4.61 -8.39 16.54
CA LYS A 117 -5.38 -7.24 17.06
C LYS A 117 -4.64 -5.91 16.86
N ASP A 118 -3.49 -5.92 16.19
CA ASP A 118 -2.70 -4.72 15.97
C ASP A 118 -3.38 -3.84 14.91
N VAL A 119 -3.76 -2.63 15.32
CA VAL A 119 -4.44 -1.65 14.46
C VAL A 119 -3.65 -0.34 14.36
N VAL A 120 -2.32 -0.41 14.53
CA VAL A 120 -1.43 0.74 14.36
C VAL A 120 -1.29 1.10 12.88
N SER A 121 -1.56 2.36 12.54
CA SER A 121 -1.49 2.88 11.17
C SER A 121 -0.12 3.51 10.88
N ILE A 122 0.75 2.78 10.19
CA ILE A 122 1.98 3.32 9.60
C ILE A 122 1.70 4.48 8.62
N PRO A 123 0.76 4.38 7.67
CA PRO A 123 0.45 5.52 6.79
C PRO A 123 -0.13 6.71 7.58
N GLY A 124 -0.88 6.47 8.66
CA GLY A 124 -1.32 7.53 9.59
C GLY A 124 -0.15 8.30 10.19
N ARG A 125 0.89 7.59 10.65
CA ARG A 125 2.12 8.21 11.15
C ARG A 125 2.86 8.99 10.06
N ARG A 126 2.95 8.46 8.84
CA ARG A 126 3.57 9.17 7.70
C ARG A 126 2.82 10.46 7.37
N LEU A 127 1.49 10.42 7.33
CA LEU A 127 0.66 11.60 7.08
C LEU A 127 0.84 12.63 8.20
N LYS A 128 0.73 12.20 9.45
CA LYS A 128 0.92 13.05 10.63
C LYS A 128 2.27 13.77 10.59
N GLU A 129 3.36 13.02 10.46
CA GLU A 129 4.71 13.60 10.53
C GLU A 129 5.11 14.35 9.25
N GLY A 130 4.64 13.92 8.09
CA GLY A 130 5.07 14.46 6.79
C GLY A 130 4.19 15.57 6.21
N MET A 131 2.91 15.64 6.59
CA MET A 131 1.95 16.60 6.02
C MET A 131 1.30 17.51 7.06
N ILE A 132 1.05 17.02 8.26
CA ILE A 132 0.27 17.74 9.29
C ILE A 132 1.19 18.46 10.29
N LYS A 133 2.27 17.82 10.72
CA LYS A 133 3.18 18.38 11.71
C LYS A 133 3.79 19.70 11.22
N GLY A 134 3.56 20.77 11.98
CA GLY A 134 4.01 22.12 11.63
C GLY A 134 3.09 22.88 10.66
N PHE A 135 2.10 22.22 10.06
CA PHE A 135 1.09 22.89 9.24
C PHE A 135 0.15 23.72 10.13
N ARG A 136 -0.20 24.93 9.69
CA ARG A 136 -1.10 25.84 10.40
C ARG A 136 -2.02 26.55 9.42
N THR A 137 -3.22 26.85 9.87
CA THR A 137 -4.22 27.60 9.09
C THR A 137 -4.95 28.60 9.96
N ALA A 138 -5.40 29.71 9.36
CA ALA A 138 -6.26 30.68 10.01
C ALA A 138 -7.73 30.22 10.10
N LYS A 139 -8.09 29.05 9.55
CA LYS A 139 -9.44 28.47 9.60
C LYS A 139 -9.62 27.67 10.91
N PRO A 140 -10.40 28.15 11.90
CA PRO A 140 -10.38 27.55 13.24
C PRO A 140 -10.79 26.07 13.28
N LYS A 141 -11.79 25.67 12.49
CA LYS A 141 -12.25 24.28 12.42
C LYS A 141 -11.17 23.35 11.84
N ALA A 142 -10.53 23.76 10.75
CA ALA A 142 -9.44 23.00 10.14
C ALA A 142 -8.21 22.94 11.08
N GLN A 143 -7.92 24.02 11.82
CA GLN A 143 -6.88 24.02 12.84
C GLN A 143 -7.17 23.00 13.96
N LYS A 144 -8.43 22.86 14.38
CA LYS A 144 -8.82 21.82 15.35
C LYS A 144 -8.54 20.40 14.83
N LEU A 145 -8.80 20.11 13.55
CA LEU A 145 -8.45 18.80 12.97
C LEU A 145 -6.94 18.56 12.92
N ILE A 146 -6.15 19.58 12.59
CA ILE A 146 -4.69 19.53 12.64
C ILE A 146 -4.21 19.17 14.05
N ASP A 147 -4.77 19.81 15.08
CA ASP A 147 -4.38 19.58 16.47
C ASP A 147 -4.71 18.13 16.89
N ILE A 148 -5.91 17.64 16.56
CA ILE A 148 -6.30 16.23 16.78
C ILE A 148 -5.32 15.26 16.10
N LEU A 149 -5.02 15.47 14.82
CA LEU A 149 -4.09 14.61 14.07
C LEU A 149 -2.66 14.69 14.62
N THR A 150 -2.25 15.85 15.13
CA THR A 150 -0.92 16.05 15.72
C THR A 150 -0.78 15.32 17.06
N GLU A 151 -1.85 15.23 17.85
CA GLU A 151 -1.86 14.52 19.13
C GLU A 151 -2.12 13.02 18.99
N TRP A 152 -2.77 12.59 17.90
CA TRP A 152 -3.13 11.20 17.65
C TRP A 152 -1.93 10.25 17.73
N ASP A 153 -2.11 9.13 18.43
CA ASP A 153 -1.10 8.07 18.63
C ASP A 153 -0.95 7.12 17.42
N CYS A 154 -1.72 7.37 16.35
CA CYS A 154 -1.78 6.56 15.13
C CYS A 154 -2.41 5.17 15.32
N ASN A 155 -3.19 4.95 16.39
CA ASN A 155 -3.94 3.72 16.61
C ASN A 155 -5.36 3.84 16.03
N LEU A 156 -5.86 2.81 15.34
CA LEU A 156 -7.20 2.78 14.71
C LEU A 156 -8.20 1.92 15.51
N ASP A 157 -8.14 1.97 16.83
CA ASP A 157 -9.14 1.32 17.66
C ASP A 157 -10.48 2.07 17.65
N LYS A 158 -11.52 1.45 18.24
CA LYS A 158 -12.90 1.96 18.23
C LYS A 158 -13.08 3.30 18.96
N GLU A 159 -12.15 3.71 19.82
CA GLU A 159 -12.22 4.97 20.57
C GLU A 159 -11.37 6.08 19.89
N SER A 160 -10.76 5.77 18.74
CA SER A 160 -9.80 6.64 18.07
C SER A 160 -10.45 7.79 17.30
N ILE A 161 -10.61 8.93 17.98
CA ILE A 161 -11.04 10.19 17.34
C ILE A 161 -10.07 10.61 16.23
N GLY A 162 -8.77 10.52 16.49
CA GLY A 162 -7.73 10.84 15.51
C GLY A 162 -7.77 9.93 14.28
N GLY A 163 -8.10 8.65 14.47
CA GLY A 163 -8.32 7.70 13.39
C GLY A 163 -9.45 8.11 12.46
N THR A 164 -10.59 8.51 13.03
CA THR A 164 -11.73 9.02 12.24
C THR A 164 -11.35 10.25 11.42
N VAL A 165 -10.66 11.22 12.03
CA VAL A 165 -10.20 12.42 11.32
C VAL A 165 -9.21 12.04 10.21
N TYR A 166 -8.29 11.11 10.47
CA TYR A 166 -7.31 10.63 9.50
C TYR A 166 -7.97 10.00 8.27
N GLU A 167 -8.92 9.08 8.45
CA GLU A 167 -9.59 8.39 7.34
C GLU A 167 -10.36 9.38 6.45
N VAL A 168 -11.15 10.27 7.05
CA VAL A 168 -11.91 11.28 6.30
C VAL A 168 -10.97 12.27 5.60
N PHE A 169 -9.92 12.72 6.28
CA PHE A 169 -8.93 13.63 5.69
C PHE A 169 -8.18 12.99 4.53
N LEU A 170 -7.68 11.76 4.68
CA LEU A 170 -6.94 11.07 3.64
C LEU A 170 -7.83 10.83 2.41
N TYR A 171 -9.07 10.36 2.61
CA TYR A 171 -10.04 10.21 1.51
C TYR A 171 -10.28 11.54 0.80
N THR A 172 -10.53 12.62 1.54
CA THR A 172 -10.81 13.96 1.00
C THR A 172 -9.59 14.50 0.24
N LEU A 173 -8.39 14.29 0.76
CA LEU A 173 -7.13 14.71 0.14
C LEU A 173 -6.89 13.98 -1.18
N ILE A 174 -7.07 12.66 -1.20
CA ILE A 174 -6.95 11.85 -2.41
C ILE A 174 -7.94 12.35 -3.46
N LYS A 175 -9.23 12.49 -3.08
CA LYS A 175 -10.28 12.98 -3.98
C LYS A 175 -9.93 14.35 -4.55
N ASN A 176 -9.61 15.33 -3.71
CA ASN A 176 -9.27 16.69 -4.13
C ASN A 176 -8.04 16.78 -5.02
N THR A 177 -7.11 15.82 -4.88
CA THR A 177 -5.92 15.76 -5.72
C THR A 177 -6.24 15.23 -7.11
N VAL A 178 -7.12 14.22 -7.23
CA VAL A 178 -7.34 13.53 -8.51
C VAL A 178 -8.55 14.00 -9.30
N GLU A 179 -9.63 14.41 -8.64
CA GLU A 179 -10.90 14.81 -9.25
C GLU A 179 -10.76 15.96 -10.27
N PRO A 180 -9.86 16.96 -10.10
CA PRO A 180 -9.68 18.00 -11.13
C PRO A 180 -9.14 17.48 -12.47
N HIS A 181 -8.60 16.26 -12.51
CA HIS A 181 -7.97 15.67 -13.69
C HIS A 181 -8.68 14.41 -14.21
N LEU A 182 -9.66 13.91 -13.46
CA LEU A 182 -10.44 12.72 -13.76
C LEU A 182 -11.92 13.08 -13.81
N ASP A 183 -12.72 12.37 -14.60
CA ASP A 183 -14.16 12.46 -14.45
C ASP A 183 -14.64 11.80 -13.14
N SER A 184 -15.93 11.96 -12.84
CA SER A 184 -16.52 11.42 -11.61
C SER A 184 -16.41 9.91 -11.49
N ASP A 185 -16.55 9.19 -12.61
CA ASP A 185 -16.56 7.72 -12.62
C ASP A 185 -15.16 7.17 -12.37
N LEU A 186 -14.15 7.76 -13.04
CA LEU A 186 -12.75 7.45 -12.82
C LEU A 186 -12.29 7.85 -11.42
N THR A 187 -12.76 8.99 -10.89
CA THR A 187 -12.48 9.41 -9.52
C THR A 187 -13.04 8.39 -8.53
N ASN A 188 -14.29 7.97 -8.68
CA ASN A 188 -14.91 6.96 -7.82
C ASN A 188 -14.17 5.62 -7.92
N CYS A 189 -13.80 5.19 -9.12
CA CYS A 189 -13.00 3.99 -9.34
C CYS A 189 -11.64 4.10 -8.62
N TYR A 190 -10.95 5.24 -8.74
CA TYR A 190 -9.68 5.48 -8.06
C TYR A 190 -9.80 5.46 -6.53
N LEU A 191 -10.92 5.96 -6.01
CA LEU A 191 -11.28 5.92 -4.58
C LEU A 191 -11.75 4.54 -4.11
N GLY A 192 -11.73 3.53 -4.98
CA GLY A 192 -11.97 2.15 -4.64
C GLY A 192 -13.34 1.61 -5.03
N THR A 193 -14.23 2.38 -5.66
CA THR A 193 -15.52 1.87 -6.14
C THR A 193 -15.29 0.81 -7.21
N GLY A 194 -15.79 -0.40 -6.97
CA GLY A 194 -15.64 -1.52 -7.88
C GLY A 194 -16.64 -1.51 -9.03
N LYS A 195 -16.45 -2.43 -9.98
CA LYS A 195 -17.24 -2.47 -11.23
C LYS A 195 -18.67 -2.99 -11.05
N HIS A 196 -18.98 -3.61 -9.91
CA HIS A 196 -20.29 -4.21 -9.69
C HIS A 196 -20.69 -4.12 -8.21
N PRO A 197 -21.85 -3.54 -7.86
CA PRO A 197 -22.21 -3.19 -6.48
C PRO A 197 -22.36 -4.39 -5.52
N LEU A 198 -22.51 -5.62 -6.03
CA LEU A 198 -22.59 -6.84 -5.22
C LEU A 198 -21.38 -7.77 -5.34
N LEU A 199 -20.99 -8.13 -6.57
CA LEU A 199 -19.93 -9.10 -6.83
C LEU A 199 -18.51 -8.55 -6.69
N LEU A 200 -18.32 -7.25 -6.95
CA LEU A 200 -17.03 -6.57 -6.83
C LEU A 200 -17.30 -5.10 -6.46
N PRO A 201 -17.81 -4.84 -5.25
CA PRO A 201 -18.25 -3.51 -4.82
C PRO A 201 -17.07 -2.56 -4.60
N VAL A 202 -15.89 -3.13 -4.34
CA VAL A 202 -14.63 -2.41 -4.17
C VAL A 202 -13.57 -2.93 -5.12
N ASN A 203 -12.56 -2.11 -5.40
CA ASN A 203 -11.39 -2.50 -6.16
C ASN A 203 -10.10 -2.23 -5.37
N GLU A 204 -9.00 -2.82 -5.82
CA GLU A 204 -7.70 -2.77 -5.14
C GLU A 204 -7.03 -1.39 -5.13
N LEU A 205 -7.48 -0.44 -5.96
CA LEU A 205 -6.87 0.91 -6.01
C LEU A 205 -6.95 1.63 -4.67
N LEU A 206 -7.93 1.31 -3.81
CA LEU A 206 -8.01 1.84 -2.45
C LEU A 206 -6.73 1.57 -1.65
N GLY A 207 -6.14 0.37 -1.78
CA GLY A 207 -4.89 0.02 -1.09
C GLY A 207 -3.64 0.71 -1.66
N HIS A 208 -3.70 1.13 -2.92
CA HIS A 208 -2.59 1.77 -3.64
C HIS A 208 -2.65 3.30 -3.60
N SER A 209 -3.85 3.90 -3.54
CA SER A 209 -4.07 5.34 -3.56
C SER A 209 -3.38 6.05 -2.40
N THR A 210 -3.30 5.39 -1.24
CA THR A 210 -2.56 5.89 -0.06
C THR A 210 -1.06 6.06 -0.33
N GLU A 211 -0.40 5.11 -1.00
CA GLU A 211 1.02 5.30 -1.33
C GLU A 211 1.19 6.29 -2.48
N ALA A 212 0.28 6.23 -3.46
CA ALA A 212 0.30 7.14 -4.59
C ALA A 212 0.23 8.61 -4.17
N ILE A 213 -0.62 8.96 -3.18
CA ILE A 213 -0.72 10.34 -2.70
C ILE A 213 0.58 10.80 -2.03
N PHE A 214 1.24 9.94 -1.24
CA PHE A 214 2.55 10.30 -0.67
C PHE A 214 3.60 10.51 -1.76
N GLN A 215 3.65 9.63 -2.76
CA GLN A 215 4.56 9.77 -3.90
C GLN A 215 4.27 11.04 -4.71
N MET A 216 3.00 11.38 -4.94
CA MET A 216 2.60 12.60 -5.64
C MET A 216 3.06 13.86 -4.90
N PHE A 217 2.99 13.88 -3.57
CA PHE A 217 3.44 15.02 -2.76
C PHE A 217 4.97 15.12 -2.62
N GLN A 218 5.66 13.99 -2.66
CA GLN A 218 7.13 13.92 -2.54
C GLN A 218 7.86 14.09 -3.89
N ASN A 219 7.15 13.90 -5.01
CA ASN A 219 7.73 14.02 -6.34
C ASN A 219 7.71 15.49 -6.81
N PRO A 220 8.88 16.16 -6.97
CA PRO A 220 8.93 17.54 -7.43
C PRO A 220 8.41 17.74 -8.86
N ASN A 221 8.31 16.67 -9.64
CA ASN A 221 7.77 16.67 -11.00
C ASN A 221 6.34 16.14 -11.08
N SER A 222 5.63 16.06 -9.96
CA SER A 222 4.24 15.61 -9.91
C SER A 222 3.34 16.54 -10.71
N LYS A 223 2.61 15.98 -11.68
CA LYS A 223 1.59 16.72 -12.43
C LYS A 223 0.35 17.03 -11.58
N TRP A 224 0.10 16.24 -10.54
CA TRP A 224 -1.02 16.36 -9.62
C TRP A 224 -0.76 17.38 -8.51
N VAL A 225 0.51 17.50 -8.09
CA VAL A 225 0.96 18.43 -7.05
C VAL A 225 2.16 19.22 -7.58
N PRO A 226 1.94 20.21 -8.47
CA PRO A 226 3.01 20.82 -9.26
C PRO A 226 3.92 21.78 -8.48
N SER A 227 3.59 22.11 -7.23
CA SER A 227 4.40 23.00 -6.40
C SER A 227 4.08 22.85 -4.91
N GLY A 228 4.98 23.33 -4.05
CA GLY A 228 4.72 23.42 -2.61
C GLY A 228 3.49 24.28 -2.28
N LYS A 229 3.23 25.35 -3.04
CA LYS A 229 2.02 26.17 -2.87
C LYS A 229 0.75 25.36 -3.18
N ALA A 230 0.77 24.55 -4.24
CA ALA A 230 -0.34 23.66 -4.58
C ALA A 230 -0.55 22.59 -3.49
N ALA A 231 0.53 22.01 -2.96
CA ALA A 231 0.48 21.05 -1.86
C ALA A 231 -0.20 21.66 -0.61
N LEU A 232 0.25 22.84 -0.17
CA LEU A 232 -0.32 23.53 1.00
C LEU A 232 -1.80 23.86 0.79
N HIS A 233 -2.16 24.30 -0.42
CA HIS A 233 -3.56 24.59 -0.76
C HIS A 233 -4.44 23.33 -0.74
N LEU A 234 -3.96 22.22 -1.31
CA LEU A 234 -4.68 20.93 -1.28
C LEU A 234 -4.91 20.43 0.14
N ILE A 235 -3.89 20.53 1.02
CA ILE A 235 -4.00 20.16 2.42
C ILE A 235 -5.05 21.03 3.13
N GLU A 236 -4.97 22.36 3.02
CA GLU A 236 -5.93 23.26 3.68
C GLU A 236 -7.37 23.04 3.17
N LYS A 237 -7.54 22.97 1.84
CA LYS A 237 -8.84 22.70 1.22
C LYS A 237 -9.43 21.40 1.75
N SER A 238 -8.63 20.33 1.77
CA SER A 238 -9.10 19.01 2.20
C SER A 238 -9.43 18.99 3.69
N LEU A 239 -8.65 19.65 4.55
CA LEU A 239 -8.99 19.81 5.97
C LEU A 239 -10.33 20.53 6.16
N VAL A 240 -10.59 21.60 5.41
CA VAL A 240 -11.84 22.36 5.50
C VAL A 240 -13.03 21.51 5.06
N GLU A 241 -12.89 20.73 4.00
CA GLU A 241 -13.95 19.84 3.52
C GLU A 241 -14.17 18.65 4.45
N SER A 242 -13.11 18.07 5.02
CA SER A 242 -13.22 17.04 6.05
C SER A 242 -13.93 17.54 7.31
N CYS A 243 -13.73 18.82 7.69
CA CYS A 243 -14.50 19.42 8.79
C CYS A 243 -16.00 19.39 8.49
N LYS A 244 -16.40 19.76 7.27
CA LYS A 244 -17.82 19.80 6.89
C LYS A 244 -18.40 18.40 6.93
N TRP A 245 -17.71 17.42 6.34
CA TRP A 245 -18.14 16.02 6.39
C TRP A 245 -18.35 15.56 7.83
N LEU A 246 -17.38 15.77 8.72
CA LEU A 246 -17.47 15.29 10.11
C LEU A 246 -18.55 16.01 10.96
N GLU A 247 -19.10 17.12 10.48
CA GLU A 247 -20.18 17.86 11.15
C GLU A 247 -21.58 17.50 10.65
N ASP A 248 -21.69 16.91 9.45
CA ASP A 248 -22.94 16.45 8.81
C ASP A 248 -23.37 15.07 9.33
#